data_AF-A0A844ME98-F1
#
_entry.id   AF-A0A844ME98-F1
#
_cell.length_a   1.000
_cell.length_b   1.000
_cell.length_c   1.000
_cell.angle_alpha   90.00
_cell.angle_beta   90.00
_cell.angle_gamma   90.00
#
_symmetry.space_group_name_H-M   'P 1'
#
loop_
_entity.id
_entity.type
_entity.pdbx_description
1 polymer ?
#
loop_
_entity_poly.entity_id
_entity_poly.type
_entity_poly.pdbx_seq_one_letter_code
_entity_poly.pdbx_strand_id
1 'polypeptide(L)'
;MPTQVIQNQPLTDTYSGFTRFWNSVKAIAGPYWYPTSPGKRAFSDVIRAWGALILLIILVITFVTVNAFNSYMTRFLVDALIEEKDYSLCVIHI
;
A
#
# COMPACT_ATOMS: atom_id res chain seq x y z
N MET A 1 -21.31 16.24 -45.71
CA MET A 1 -20.13 16.64 -44.90
C MET A 1 -19.94 15.57 -43.83
N PRO A 2 -18.87 14.77 -43.84
CA PRO A 2 -18.66 13.78 -42.79
C PRO A 2 -18.02 14.46 -41.58
N THR A 3 -18.59 14.24 -40.41
CA THR A 3 -18.04 14.70 -39.13
C THR A 3 -16.80 13.89 -38.80
N GLN A 4 -15.63 14.53 -38.84
CA GLN A 4 -14.39 13.93 -38.37
C GLN A 4 -14.44 13.83 -36.85
N VAL A 5 -14.72 12.63 -36.35
CA VAL A 5 -14.49 12.29 -34.94
C VAL A 5 -12.96 12.20 -34.77
N ILE A 6 -12.36 13.22 -34.14
CA ILE A 6 -10.96 13.18 -33.70
C ILE A 6 -10.89 12.15 -32.57
N GLN A 7 -10.70 10.90 -32.96
CA GLN A 7 -10.42 9.80 -32.05
C GLN A 7 -8.91 9.63 -32.01
N ASN A 8 -8.23 10.50 -31.26
CA ASN A 8 -6.82 10.35 -30.87
C ASN A 8 -6.53 11.29 -29.69
N GLN A 9 -7.17 11.06 -28.55
CA GLN A 9 -6.65 11.56 -27.28
C GLN A 9 -5.58 10.55 -26.85
N PRO A 10 -4.28 10.90 -26.88
CA PRO A 10 -3.25 9.96 -26.49
C PRO A 10 -3.36 9.74 -24.97
N LEU A 11 -3.41 8.48 -24.54
CA LEU A 11 -3.40 8.04 -23.13
C LEU A 11 -2.15 8.51 -22.34
N THR A 12 -1.28 9.31 -22.95
CA THR A 12 -0.10 9.93 -22.37
C THR A 12 -0.43 11.03 -21.35
N ASP A 13 -1.62 11.63 -21.40
CA ASP A 13 -1.98 12.73 -20.49
C ASP A 13 -2.16 12.26 -19.03
N THR A 14 -2.67 11.05 -18.79
CA THR A 14 -2.94 10.55 -17.43
C THR A 14 -1.65 10.29 -16.64
N TYR A 15 -0.64 9.71 -17.30
CA TYR A 15 0.67 9.50 -16.68
C TYR A 15 1.40 10.84 -16.44
N SER A 16 1.19 11.82 -17.33
CA SER A 16 1.71 13.18 -17.14
C SER A 16 1.10 13.88 -15.93
N GLY A 17 -0.22 13.71 -15.70
CA GLY A 17 -0.91 14.26 -14.53
C GLY A 17 -0.42 13.66 -13.22
N PHE A 18 -0.29 12.32 -13.18
CA PHE A 18 0.23 11.60 -12.01
C PHE A 18 1.67 11.99 -11.66
N THR A 19 2.55 12.07 -12.66
CA THR A 19 3.95 12.47 -12.45
C THR A 19 4.07 13.94 -12.05
N ARG A 20 3.25 14.84 -12.59
CA ARG A 20 3.23 16.26 -12.22
C ARG A 20 2.71 16.49 -10.81
N PHE A 21 1.68 15.74 -10.40
CA PHE A 21 1.20 15.72 -9.02
C PHE A 21 2.31 15.26 -8.07
N TRP A 22 2.95 14.11 -8.36
CA TRP A 22 4.04 13.60 -7.52
C TRP A 22 5.22 14.57 -7.46
N ASN A 23 5.60 15.20 -8.57
CA ASN A 23 6.64 16.23 -8.57
C ASN A 23 6.28 17.42 -7.68
N SER A 24 5.02 17.83 -7.66
CA SER A 24 4.53 18.92 -6.81
C SER A 24 4.55 18.54 -5.32
N VAL A 25 4.08 17.33 -5.00
CA VAL A 25 4.12 16.77 -3.63
C VAL A 25 5.57 16.67 -3.15
N LYS A 26 6.49 16.19 -4.01
CA LYS A 26 7.92 16.09 -3.70
C LYS A 26 8.55 17.48 -3.51
N ALA A 27 8.13 18.50 -4.25
CA ALA A 27 8.65 19.86 -4.07
C ALA A 27 8.28 20.47 -2.71
N ILE A 28 7.06 20.18 -2.21
CA ILE A 28 6.58 20.69 -0.92
C ILE A 28 7.15 19.89 0.24
N ALA A 29 7.15 18.55 0.13
CA ALA A 29 7.60 17.67 1.20
C ALA A 29 9.12 17.45 1.20
N GLY A 30 9.81 17.64 0.08
CA GLY A 30 11.25 17.41 -0.08
C GLY A 30 12.11 18.13 0.95
N PRO A 31 11.92 19.45 1.19
CA PRO A 31 12.66 20.18 2.21
C PRO A 31 12.43 19.69 3.65
N TYR A 32 11.28 19.07 3.93
CA TYR A 32 10.95 18.48 5.24
C TYR A 32 11.66 17.14 5.48
N TRP A 33 11.79 16.34 4.43
CA TRP A 33 12.44 15.02 4.47
C TRP A 33 13.96 15.08 4.33
N TYR A 34 14.50 16.09 3.65
CA TYR A 34 15.94 16.26 3.47
C TYR A 34 16.32 17.75 3.53
N PRO A 35 16.62 18.29 4.73
CA PRO A 35 16.94 19.70 4.87
C PRO A 35 18.24 20.02 4.11
N THR A 36 18.15 20.96 3.17
CA THR A 36 19.27 21.44 2.33
C THR A 36 20.21 22.39 3.06
N SER A 37 19.85 22.83 4.28
CA SER A 37 20.69 23.69 5.13
C SER A 37 21.31 22.88 6.28
N PRO A 38 22.65 22.82 6.39
CA PRO A 38 23.32 22.14 7.50
C PRO A 38 22.96 22.80 8.84
N GLY A 39 22.57 21.99 9.84
CA GLY A 39 22.42 22.43 11.23
C GLY A 39 20.99 22.62 11.77
N LYS A 40 19.93 22.48 10.98
CA LYS A 40 18.53 22.66 11.47
C LYS A 40 17.87 21.41 12.02
N ARG A 41 18.33 20.21 11.65
CA ARG A 41 17.81 18.92 12.13
C ARG A 41 18.92 17.88 12.10
N ALA A 42 19.10 17.13 13.19
CA ALA A 42 20.06 16.03 13.20
C ALA A 42 19.60 14.95 12.21
N PHE A 43 20.50 14.44 11.37
CA PHE A 43 20.21 13.35 10.43
C PHE A 43 19.58 12.13 11.11
N SER A 44 19.85 11.93 12.41
CA SER A 44 19.23 10.90 13.25
C SER A 44 17.70 10.99 13.32
N ASP A 45 17.12 12.18 13.45
CA ASP A 45 15.66 12.35 13.49
C ASP A 45 15.00 12.04 12.16
N VAL A 46 15.71 12.27 11.05
CA VAL A 46 15.25 11.94 9.71
C VAL A 46 15.20 10.42 9.54
N ILE A 47 16.28 9.73 9.89
CA ILE A 47 16.36 8.25 9.83
C ILE A 47 15.29 7.62 10.73
N ARG A 48 15.06 8.16 11.92
CA ARG A 48 14.01 7.69 12.83
C ARG A 48 12.60 7.87 12.24
N ALA A 49 12.33 8.99 11.56
CA ALA A 49 11.06 9.22 10.88
C ALA A 49 10.86 8.25 9.70
N TRP A 50 11.91 7.98 8.91
CA TRP A 50 11.87 6.97 7.85
C TRP A 50 11.67 5.54 8.40
N GLY A 51 12.32 5.20 9.52
CA GLY A 51 12.12 3.92 10.20
C GLY A 51 10.68 3.75 10.70
N ALA A 52 10.10 4.79 11.31
CA ALA A 52 8.70 4.78 11.74
C ALA A 52 7.73 4.64 10.55
N LEU A 53 8.04 5.27 9.41
CA LEU A 53 7.25 5.14 8.18
C LEU A 53 7.26 3.70 7.65
N ILE A 54 8.45 3.08 7.56
CA ILE A 54 8.59 1.69 7.10
C ILE A 54 7.86 0.74 8.05
N LEU A 55 8.03 0.93 9.35
CA LEU A 55 7.33 0.14 10.37
C LEU A 55 5.81 0.23 10.21
N LEU A 56 5.29 1.44 9.98
CA LEU A 56 3.86 1.66 9.73
C LEU A 56 3.38 0.90 8.48
N ILE A 57 4.15 0.95 7.38
CA ILE A 57 3.80 0.24 6.14
C ILE A 57 3.75 -1.27 6.38
N ILE A 58 4.77 -1.82 7.06
CA ILE A 58 4.81 -3.24 7.42
C ILE A 58 3.59 -3.59 8.28
N LEU A 59 3.25 -2.76 9.27
CA LEU A 59 2.12 -2.98 10.14
C LEU A 59 0.80 -3.08 9.37
N VAL A 60 0.57 -2.18 8.40
CA VAL A 60 -0.62 -2.21 7.54
C VAL A 60 -0.66 -3.49 6.71
N ILE A 61 0.46 -3.88 6.10
CA ILE A 61 0.54 -5.09 5.28
C ILE A 61 0.25 -6.33 6.13
N THR A 62 0.90 -6.47 7.29
CA THR A 62 0.66 -7.56 8.24
C THR A 62 -0.79 -7.58 8.68
N PHE A 63 -1.37 -6.43 9.04
CA PHE A 63 -2.76 -6.34 9.48
C PHE A 63 -3.74 -6.84 8.41
N VAL A 64 -3.58 -6.38 7.17
CA VAL A 64 -4.43 -6.82 6.05
C VAL A 64 -4.21 -8.31 5.74
N THR A 65 -2.97 -8.79 5.83
CA THR A 65 -2.62 -10.20 5.59
C THR A 65 -3.27 -11.12 6.62
N VAL A 66 -3.17 -10.77 7.91
CA VAL A 66 -3.82 -11.51 9.01
C VAL A 66 -5.33 -11.51 8.83
N ASN A 67 -5.91 -10.36 8.48
CA ASN A 67 -7.36 -10.27 8.26
C ASN A 67 -7.83 -11.13 7.08
N ALA A 68 -7.10 -11.11 5.96
CA ALA A 68 -7.37 -11.96 4.82
C ALA A 68 -7.23 -13.45 5.21
N PHE A 69 -6.14 -13.82 5.88
CA PHE A 69 -5.90 -15.19 6.34
C PHE A 69 -7.01 -15.69 7.28
N ASN A 70 -7.46 -14.85 8.21
CA ASN A 70 -8.57 -15.16 9.10
C ASN A 70 -9.88 -15.42 8.32
N SER A 71 -10.16 -14.61 7.30
CA SER A 71 -11.31 -14.83 6.41
C SER A 71 -11.21 -16.15 5.64
N TYR A 72 -10.01 -16.51 5.16
CA TYR A 72 -9.79 -17.79 4.48
C TYR A 72 -9.93 -18.98 5.42
N MET A 73 -9.32 -18.91 6.60
CA MET A 73 -9.42 -19.96 7.63
C MET A 73 -10.86 -20.17 8.09
N THR A 74 -11.63 -19.09 8.28
CA THR A 74 -13.04 -19.20 8.67
C THR A 74 -13.84 -19.99 7.63
N ARG A 75 -13.64 -19.69 6.34
CA ARG A 75 -14.33 -20.42 5.28
C ARG A 75 -13.87 -21.87 5.17
N PHE A 76 -12.57 -22.11 5.26
CA PHE A 76 -12.00 -23.45 5.23
C PHE A 76 -12.47 -24.32 6.40
N LEU A 77 -12.51 -23.77 7.62
CA LEU A 77 -13.04 -24.46 8.81
C LEU A 77 -14.54 -24.76 8.66
N VAL A 78 -15.33 -23.81 8.14
CA VAL A 78 -16.76 -24.01 7.91
C VAL A 78 -17.01 -25.10 6.87
N ASP A 79 -16.29 -25.05 5.74
CA ASP A 79 -16.41 -26.05 4.68
C ASP A 79 -15.95 -27.44 5.19
N ALA A 80 -14.82 -27.53 5.90
CA ALA A 80 -14.34 -28.79 6.48
C ALA A 80 -15.28 -29.36 7.58
N LEU A 81 -15.85 -28.54 8.46
CA LEU A 81 -16.78 -29.01 9.49
C LEU A 81 -18.11 -29.49 8.91
N ILE A 82 -18.61 -28.83 7.86
CA ILE A 82 -19.92 -29.10 7.28
C ILE A 82 -19.84 -30.25 6.25
N GLU A 83 -18.77 -30.31 5.46
CA GLU A 83 -18.63 -31.25 4.35
C GLU A 83 -17.93 -32.56 4.76
N GLU A 84 -16.83 -32.48 5.51
CA GLU A 84 -16.08 -33.68 5.94
C GLU A 84 -16.47 -34.17 7.34
N LYS A 85 -17.11 -33.32 8.17
CA LYS A 85 -17.53 -33.66 9.54
C LYS A 85 -16.39 -34.19 10.42
N ASP A 86 -15.16 -33.84 10.07
CA ASP A 86 -13.94 -34.30 10.73
C ASP A 86 -13.38 -33.18 11.61
N TYR A 87 -13.53 -33.35 12.92
CA TYR A 87 -13.13 -32.36 13.94
C TYR A 87 -11.62 -32.41 14.24
N SER A 88 -10.90 -33.37 13.66
CA SER A 88 -9.47 -33.61 13.89
C SER A 88 -8.59 -32.47 13.33
N LEU A 89 -9.05 -31.80 12.27
CA LEU A 89 -8.33 -30.70 11.63
C LEU A 89 -8.23 -29.45 12.52
N CYS A 90 -9.18 -29.29 13.46
CA CYS A 90 -9.23 -28.17 14.39
C CYS A 90 -8.15 -28.25 15.49
N VAL A 91 -7.57 -29.44 15.73
CA VAL A 91 -6.64 -29.67 16.87
C VAL A 91 -5.17 -29.52 16.47
N ILE A 92 -4.83 -29.63 15.19
CA ILE A 92 -3.42 -29.71 14.73
C ILE A 92 -2.79 -28.32 14.47
N HIS A 93 -3.59 -27.25 14.43
CA HIS A 93 -3.12 -25.92 14.02
C HIS A 93 -3.29 -24.80 15.05
N ILE A 94 -3.60 -25.13 16.31
CA ILE A 94 -3.48 -24.23 17.48
C ILE A 94 -2.09 -24.43 18.10
#